data_AF-A0A5C6PZB6-F1
#
_entry.id   AF-A0A5C6PZB6-F1
#
_cell.length_a   1.000
_cell.length_b   1.000
_cell.length_c   1.000
_cell.angle_alpha   90.00
_cell.angle_beta   90.00
_cell.angle_gamma   90.00
#
_symmetry.space_group_name_H-M   'P 1'
#
loop_
_entity.id
_entity.type
_entity.pdbx_description
1 polymer ?
#
loop_
_entity_poly.entity_id
_entity_poly.type
_entity_poly.pdbx_seq_one_letter_code
_entity_poly.pdbx_strand_id
1 'polypeptide(L)'
;MDVARQQDLQNQIAARVAESMADVDWAEATLFLLQVGDVSRTWVDALDAAGSAKQDLATPDVAALGTQLREAMADPERGTWFSLVLTLSSDGSFTARFNGERRVFDDAASPFEATGDDVVPSDADYAADLERFPRAEKYRPEWLPEGVTPAAPTAPTASGSPAAPAATTTPAAILPASLAGLADRWGWPGVLASIAQQTAASPVASSPEATPADESDAPELTLGHVALRVRDAVVLDVIAPHRVATLLRLHAEAVDAGVLPAVDAVESVDPELGLEEARVASPEVVPAVEAAVAGVIDAIVAEHLRAVLT
;
A
#
# COMPACT_ATOMS: atom_id res chain seq x y z
N MET A 1 13.47 5.22 -18.23
CA MET A 1 12.24 4.46 -17.96
C MET A 1 11.40 4.43 -19.23
N ASP A 2 11.03 3.24 -19.70
CA ASP A 2 10.13 3.05 -20.85
C ASP A 2 8.70 2.87 -20.34
N VAL A 3 7.95 3.98 -20.31
CA VAL A 3 6.60 4.02 -19.73
C VAL A 3 5.63 3.12 -20.51
N ALA A 4 5.77 3.02 -21.82
CA ALA A 4 4.91 2.19 -22.64
C ALA A 4 5.13 0.71 -22.36
N ARG A 5 6.40 0.28 -22.24
CA ARG A 5 6.75 -1.09 -21.86
C ARG A 5 6.32 -1.42 -20.44
N GLN A 6 6.46 -0.48 -19.51
CA GLN A 6 5.99 -0.65 -18.14
C GLN A 6 4.48 -0.91 -18.11
N GLN A 7 3.69 -0.08 -18.79
CA GLN A 7 2.23 -0.22 -18.82
C GLN A 7 1.80 -1.54 -19.46
N ASP A 8 2.45 -1.94 -20.55
CA ASP A 8 2.17 -3.20 -21.24
C ASP A 8 2.41 -4.42 -20.32
N LEU A 9 3.53 -4.44 -19.60
CA LEU A 9 3.84 -5.51 -18.65
C LEU A 9 2.85 -5.56 -17.48
N GLN A 10 2.41 -4.40 -16.97
CA GLN A 10 1.37 -4.33 -15.94
C GLN A 10 0.03 -4.88 -16.45
N ASN A 11 -0.38 -4.52 -17.66
CA ASN A 11 -1.58 -5.04 -18.29
C ASN A 11 -1.52 -6.57 -18.47
N GLN A 12 -0.36 -7.10 -18.88
CA GLN A 12 -0.15 -8.55 -19.01
C GLN A 12 -0.24 -9.28 -17.67
N ILE A 13 0.31 -8.70 -16.59
CA ILE A 13 0.19 -9.25 -15.24
C ILE A 13 -1.29 -9.25 -14.81
N ALA A 14 -1.99 -8.12 -14.98
CA ALA A 14 -3.41 -8.00 -14.67
C ALA A 14 -4.26 -9.03 -15.42
N ALA A 15 -4.01 -9.22 -16.72
CA ALA A 15 -4.70 -10.22 -17.52
C ALA A 15 -4.48 -11.66 -17.00
N ARG A 16 -3.26 -12.00 -16.55
CA ARG A 16 -2.98 -13.32 -15.95
C ARG A 16 -3.70 -13.54 -14.62
N VAL A 17 -3.83 -12.50 -13.82
CA VAL A 17 -4.63 -12.55 -12.58
C VAL A 17 -6.10 -12.76 -12.93
N ALA A 18 -6.64 -12.01 -13.89
CA ALA A 18 -8.03 -12.18 -14.34
C ALA A 18 -8.29 -13.60 -14.86
N GLU A 19 -7.40 -14.13 -15.70
CA GLU A 19 -7.48 -15.50 -16.22
C GLU A 19 -7.48 -16.55 -15.11
N SER A 20 -6.67 -16.37 -14.05
CA SER A 20 -6.66 -17.31 -12.92
C SER A 20 -7.97 -17.30 -12.10
N MET A 21 -8.78 -16.26 -12.25
CA MET A 21 -10.04 -16.09 -11.52
C MET A 21 -11.29 -16.41 -12.37
N ALA A 22 -11.13 -16.99 -13.57
CA ALA A 22 -12.24 -17.20 -14.50
C ALA A 22 -13.41 -18.05 -13.94
N ASP A 23 -13.11 -18.97 -13.01
CA ASP A 23 -14.09 -19.85 -12.36
C ASP A 23 -14.46 -19.40 -10.93
N VAL A 24 -14.04 -18.20 -10.53
CA VAL A 24 -14.27 -17.65 -9.19
C VAL A 24 -15.32 -16.54 -9.30
N ASP A 25 -16.23 -16.46 -8.33
CA ASP A 25 -17.10 -15.30 -8.17
C ASP A 25 -16.34 -14.24 -7.34
N TRP A 26 -15.83 -13.21 -8.01
CA TRP A 26 -15.00 -12.16 -7.43
C TRP A 26 -15.40 -10.78 -7.98
N ALA A 27 -15.29 -9.76 -7.13
CA ALA A 27 -15.43 -8.36 -7.49
C ALA A 27 -14.07 -7.64 -7.52
N GLU A 28 -13.15 -8.02 -6.62
CA GLU A 28 -11.80 -7.49 -6.55
C GLU A 28 -10.79 -8.61 -6.23
N ALA A 29 -9.63 -8.57 -6.87
CA ALA A 29 -8.51 -9.48 -6.63
C ALA A 29 -7.25 -8.67 -6.35
N THR A 30 -6.48 -9.08 -5.35
CA THR A 30 -5.19 -8.48 -4.99
C THR A 30 -4.09 -9.50 -5.20
N LEU A 31 -3.17 -9.17 -6.10
CA LEU A 31 -1.92 -9.89 -6.32
C LEU A 31 -0.82 -9.24 -5.49
N PHE A 32 -0.14 -10.02 -4.66
CA PHE A 32 1.14 -9.64 -4.08
C PHE A 32 2.26 -10.42 -4.76
N LEU A 33 3.25 -9.72 -5.32
CA LEU A 33 4.43 -10.29 -5.96
C LEU A 33 5.68 -9.79 -5.23
N LEU A 34 6.43 -10.71 -4.63
CA LEU A 34 7.75 -10.49 -4.06
C LEU A 34 8.81 -11.01 -5.04
N GLN A 35 9.83 -10.19 -5.32
CA GLN A 35 11.02 -10.62 -6.02
C GLN A 35 12.26 -10.00 -5.36
N VAL A 36 13.24 -10.81 -4.96
CA VAL A 36 14.52 -10.34 -4.41
C VAL A 36 15.57 -11.40 -4.73
N GLY A 37 16.59 -11.05 -5.50
CA GLY A 37 17.59 -12.02 -5.94
C GLY A 37 16.93 -13.15 -6.74
N ASP A 38 17.10 -14.40 -6.28
CA ASP A 38 16.45 -15.59 -6.86
C ASP A 38 15.12 -15.94 -6.18
N VAL A 39 14.74 -15.24 -5.12
CA VAL A 39 13.46 -15.44 -4.42
C VAL A 39 12.35 -14.78 -5.21
N SER A 40 11.35 -15.57 -5.59
CA SER A 40 10.08 -15.08 -6.15
C SER A 40 8.91 -15.73 -5.41
N ARG A 41 7.96 -14.91 -4.96
CA ARG A 41 6.72 -15.36 -4.33
C ARG A 41 5.54 -14.58 -4.85
N THR A 42 4.43 -15.28 -4.97
CA THR A 42 3.20 -14.74 -5.51
C THR A 42 2.05 -15.23 -4.66
N TRP A 43 1.20 -14.31 -4.23
CA TRP A 43 -0.05 -14.60 -3.53
C TRP A 43 -1.18 -13.85 -4.18
N VAL A 44 -2.37 -14.45 -4.16
CA VAL A 44 -3.59 -13.82 -4.64
C VAL A 44 -4.68 -14.02 -3.62
N ASP A 45 -5.29 -12.92 -3.23
CA ASP A 45 -6.52 -12.87 -2.45
C ASP A 45 -7.62 -12.25 -3.29
N ALA A 46 -8.88 -12.61 -3.05
CA ALA A 46 -10.01 -11.99 -3.72
C ALA A 46 -11.18 -11.77 -2.77
N LEU A 47 -12.02 -10.80 -3.11
CA LEU A 47 -13.29 -10.51 -2.45
C LEU A 47 -14.41 -10.70 -3.47
N ASP A 48 -15.54 -11.29 -3.06
CA ASP A 48 -16.76 -11.26 -3.88
C ASP A 48 -17.53 -9.94 -3.74
N ALA A 49 -18.62 -9.80 -4.50
CA ALA A 49 -19.48 -8.61 -4.46
C ALA A 49 -20.15 -8.38 -3.10
N ALA A 50 -20.19 -9.39 -2.22
CA ALA A 50 -20.67 -9.26 -0.85
C ALA A 50 -19.54 -8.91 0.15
N GLY A 51 -18.31 -8.73 -0.33
CA GLY A 51 -17.13 -8.44 0.48
C GLY A 51 -16.56 -9.65 1.22
N SER A 52 -16.96 -10.88 0.85
CA SER A 52 -16.44 -12.09 1.49
C SER A 52 -15.11 -12.50 0.85
N ALA A 53 -14.11 -12.76 1.69
CA ALA A 53 -12.80 -13.21 1.24
C ALA A 53 -12.85 -14.61 0.63
N LYS A 54 -12.16 -14.79 -0.49
CA LYS A 54 -11.88 -16.08 -1.13
C LYS A 54 -10.45 -16.49 -0.80
N GLN A 55 -10.31 -17.68 -0.24
CA GLN A 55 -9.03 -18.28 0.12
C GLN A 55 -8.66 -19.39 -0.88
N ASP A 56 -7.42 -19.87 -0.80
CA ASP A 56 -6.89 -20.99 -1.59
C ASP A 56 -7.01 -20.80 -3.11
N LEU A 57 -6.84 -19.56 -3.55
CA LEU A 57 -6.92 -19.20 -4.96
C LEU A 57 -5.69 -19.68 -5.75
N ALA A 58 -5.92 -19.99 -7.02
CA ALA A 58 -4.83 -20.39 -7.92
C ALA A 58 -3.86 -19.22 -8.12
N THR A 59 -2.58 -19.46 -7.84
CA THR A 59 -1.53 -18.46 -8.06
C THR A 59 -1.20 -18.36 -9.55
N PRO A 60 -1.32 -17.17 -10.18
CA PRO A 60 -0.98 -17.00 -11.59
C PRO A 60 0.54 -17.02 -11.78
N ASP A 61 1.00 -17.63 -12.88
CA ASP A 61 2.40 -17.58 -13.28
C ASP A 61 2.73 -16.22 -13.90
N VAL A 62 3.20 -15.31 -13.04
CA VAL A 62 3.57 -13.92 -13.38
C VAL A 62 5.03 -13.60 -13.09
N ALA A 63 5.81 -14.55 -12.59
CA ALA A 63 7.19 -14.28 -12.12
C ALA A 63 8.09 -13.74 -13.25
N ALA A 64 8.01 -14.31 -14.45
CA ALA A 64 8.78 -13.85 -15.61
C ALA A 64 8.36 -12.45 -16.09
N LEU A 65 7.07 -12.10 -15.96
CA LEU A 65 6.57 -10.75 -16.25
C LEU A 65 7.04 -9.75 -15.19
N GLY A 66 7.03 -10.16 -13.92
CA GLY A 66 7.61 -9.41 -12.80
C GLY A 66 9.06 -9.04 -13.03
N THR A 67 9.90 -10.00 -13.43
CA THR A 67 11.32 -9.77 -13.71
C THR A 67 11.51 -8.75 -14.83
N GLN A 68 10.75 -8.86 -15.91
CA GLN A 68 10.80 -7.89 -17.01
C GLN A 68 10.32 -6.50 -16.58
N LEU A 69 9.33 -6.43 -15.68
CA LEU A 69 8.81 -5.17 -15.15
C LEU A 69 9.86 -4.51 -14.24
N ARG A 70 10.56 -5.28 -13.40
CA ARG A 70 11.68 -4.77 -12.59
C ARG A 70 12.77 -4.16 -13.47
N GLU A 71 13.12 -4.82 -14.57
CA GLU A 71 14.13 -4.34 -15.52
C GLU A 71 13.68 -3.07 -16.25
N ALA A 72 12.41 -3.00 -16.66
CA ALA A 72 11.85 -1.82 -17.32
C ALA A 72 11.76 -0.59 -16.38
N MET A 73 11.55 -0.85 -15.09
CA MET A 73 11.42 0.17 -14.03
C MET A 73 12.73 0.48 -13.29
N ALA A 74 13.82 -0.26 -13.57
CA ALA A 74 15.09 -0.04 -12.91
C ALA A 74 15.64 1.36 -13.21
N ASP A 75 16.00 2.06 -12.13
CA ASP A 75 16.65 3.36 -12.18
C ASP A 75 18.13 3.23 -11.78
N PRO A 76 19.07 3.88 -12.50
CA PRO A 76 20.50 3.76 -12.19
C PRO A 76 20.93 4.28 -10.81
N GLU A 77 20.17 5.22 -10.21
CA GLU A 77 20.45 5.71 -8.86
C GLU A 77 19.60 5.03 -7.79
N ARG A 78 18.33 4.71 -8.07
CA ARG A 78 17.37 4.19 -7.08
C ARG A 78 17.23 2.67 -7.08
N GLY A 79 17.79 1.99 -8.06
CA GLY A 79 17.57 0.55 -8.28
C GLY A 79 16.14 0.27 -8.74
N THR A 80 15.59 -0.87 -8.33
CA THR A 80 14.21 -1.29 -8.64
C THR A 80 13.45 -1.67 -7.37
N TRP A 81 12.15 -1.93 -7.47
CA TRP A 81 11.28 -2.32 -6.35
C TRP A 81 11.54 -3.75 -5.88
N PHE A 82 11.19 -4.09 -4.63
CA PHE A 82 11.28 -5.43 -4.03
C PHE A 82 9.96 -6.21 -4.09
N SER A 83 8.83 -5.51 -3.91
CA SER A 83 7.50 -6.11 -4.10
C SER A 83 6.54 -5.21 -4.87
N LEU A 84 5.54 -5.84 -5.46
CA LEU A 84 4.42 -5.25 -6.19
C LEU A 84 3.12 -5.72 -5.54
N VAL A 85 2.20 -4.78 -5.32
CA VAL A 85 0.80 -5.07 -5.04
C VAL A 85 -0.03 -4.58 -6.22
N LEU A 86 -0.76 -5.49 -6.87
CA LEU A 86 -1.69 -5.17 -7.96
C LEU A 86 -3.11 -5.49 -7.51
N THR A 87 -3.96 -4.47 -7.46
CA THR A 87 -5.39 -4.62 -7.16
C THR A 87 -6.15 -4.50 -8.47
N LEU A 88 -6.85 -5.57 -8.84
CA LEU A 88 -7.64 -5.72 -10.05
C LEU A 88 -9.12 -5.80 -9.69
N SER A 89 -9.96 -5.07 -10.40
CA SER A 89 -11.41 -5.15 -10.30
C SER A 89 -11.97 -6.02 -11.43
N SER A 90 -13.14 -6.63 -11.21
CA SER A 90 -13.80 -7.53 -12.18
C SER A 90 -14.14 -6.88 -13.51
N ASP A 91 -14.22 -5.54 -13.56
CA ASP A 91 -14.37 -4.74 -14.77
C ASP A 91 -13.07 -4.58 -15.59
N GLY A 92 -11.96 -5.14 -15.12
CA GLY A 92 -10.65 -5.10 -15.75
C GLY A 92 -9.82 -3.86 -15.39
N SER A 93 -10.34 -2.93 -14.59
CA SER A 93 -9.56 -1.81 -14.06
C SER A 93 -8.57 -2.29 -13.00
N PHE A 94 -7.37 -1.72 -12.94
CA PHE A 94 -6.39 -2.11 -11.93
C PHE A 94 -5.49 -0.95 -11.50
N THR A 95 -4.89 -1.11 -10.32
CA THR A 95 -3.86 -0.23 -9.77
C THR A 95 -2.65 -1.06 -9.33
N ALA A 96 -1.44 -0.55 -9.57
CA ALA A 96 -0.19 -1.19 -9.16
C ALA A 96 0.60 -0.29 -8.20
N ARG A 97 1.08 -0.87 -7.09
CA ARG A 97 1.91 -0.21 -6.08
C ARG A 97 3.23 -0.95 -5.91
N PHE A 98 4.32 -0.21 -5.79
CA PHE A 98 5.67 -0.78 -5.74
C PHE A 98 6.34 -0.40 -4.43
N ASN A 99 6.88 -1.38 -3.73
CA ASN A 99 7.67 -1.16 -2.53
C ASN A 99 9.15 -1.32 -2.86
N GLY A 100 9.93 -0.24 -2.76
CA GLY A 100 11.39 -0.27 -2.87
C GLY A 100 12.11 0.04 -1.57
N GLU A 101 11.40 0.30 -0.47
CA GLU A 101 11.97 0.91 0.74
C GLU A 101 11.88 -0.01 1.95
N ARG A 102 10.85 -0.86 2.03
CA ARG A 102 10.62 -1.75 3.15
C ARG A 102 11.17 -3.14 2.87
N ARG A 103 11.72 -3.77 3.90
CA ARG A 103 12.04 -5.18 3.88
C ARG A 103 10.74 -5.99 3.77
N VAL A 104 10.73 -6.96 2.87
CA VAL A 104 9.61 -7.88 2.65
C VAL A 104 10.03 -9.28 3.09
N PHE A 105 9.07 -10.07 3.56
CA PHE A 105 9.25 -11.46 3.97
C PHE A 105 8.27 -12.40 3.24
N ASP A 106 8.56 -13.70 3.27
CA ASP A 106 7.78 -14.78 2.65
C ASP A 106 6.54 -15.17 3.48
N ASP A 107 5.70 -14.18 3.81
CA ASP A 107 4.40 -14.39 4.45
C ASP A 107 3.34 -13.51 3.78
N ALA A 108 2.25 -14.13 3.32
CA ALA A 108 1.13 -13.42 2.72
C ALA A 108 0.36 -12.57 3.74
N ALA A 109 0.25 -13.03 4.98
CA ALA A 109 -0.53 -12.37 6.03
C ALA A 109 0.24 -11.20 6.67
N SER A 110 1.56 -11.34 6.82
CA SER A 110 2.43 -10.28 7.32
C SER A 110 3.70 -10.13 6.47
N PRO A 111 3.61 -9.62 5.23
CA PRO A 111 4.74 -9.55 4.32
C PRO A 111 5.85 -8.58 4.76
N PHE A 112 5.67 -7.87 5.87
CA PHE A 112 6.64 -6.89 6.39
C PHE A 112 7.15 -7.23 7.80
N GLU A 113 6.75 -8.38 8.35
CA GLU A 113 7.25 -8.88 9.62
C GLU A 113 7.89 -10.25 9.42
N ALA A 114 8.96 -10.53 10.16
CA ALA A 114 9.60 -11.83 10.11
C ALA A 114 8.78 -12.81 10.96
N THR A 115 8.12 -13.76 10.32
CA THR A 115 7.39 -14.84 10.99
C THR A 115 8.17 -16.15 10.89
N GLY A 116 8.59 -16.69 12.03
CA GLY A 116 9.35 -17.95 12.10
C GLY A 116 10.87 -17.79 12.19
N ASP A 117 11.58 -18.91 12.18
CA ASP A 117 13.04 -18.94 12.40
C ASP A 117 13.86 -18.64 11.13
N ASP A 118 13.29 -18.86 9.95
CA ASP A 118 13.96 -18.66 8.65
C ASP A 118 13.56 -17.31 8.03
N VAL A 119 14.55 -16.42 7.85
CA VAL A 119 14.35 -15.12 7.21
C VAL A 119 14.47 -15.26 5.70
N VAL A 120 13.33 -15.23 5.00
CA VAL A 120 13.25 -15.26 3.53
C VAL A 120 12.50 -14.03 3.04
N PRO A 121 13.04 -13.22 2.11
CA PRO A 121 14.39 -13.26 1.58
C PRO A 121 15.45 -12.92 2.64
N SER A 122 16.59 -13.59 2.54
CA SER A 122 17.75 -13.40 3.41
C SER A 122 18.55 -12.15 3.03
N ASP A 123 19.47 -11.72 3.89
CA ASP A 123 20.39 -10.62 3.56
C ASP A 123 21.24 -10.90 2.32
N ALA A 124 21.58 -12.17 2.08
CA ALA A 124 22.31 -12.58 0.88
C ALA A 124 21.47 -12.39 -0.39
N ASP A 125 20.16 -12.65 -0.33
CA ASP A 125 19.25 -12.41 -1.45
C ASP A 125 19.16 -10.91 -1.78
N TYR A 126 19.06 -10.07 -0.75
CA TYR A 126 19.06 -8.61 -0.91
C TYR A 126 20.39 -8.07 -1.43
N ALA A 127 21.52 -8.64 -1.01
CA ALA A 127 22.83 -8.28 -1.54
C ALA A 127 22.96 -8.66 -3.03
N ALA A 128 22.51 -9.86 -3.43
CA ALA A 128 22.47 -10.28 -4.83
C ALA A 128 21.53 -9.40 -5.67
N ASP A 129 20.40 -8.97 -5.10
CA ASP A 129 19.48 -8.04 -5.76
C ASP A 129 20.14 -6.66 -6.00
N LEU A 130 20.91 -6.17 -5.04
CA LEU A 130 21.68 -4.91 -5.16
C LEU A 130 22.80 -4.99 -6.20
N GLU A 131 23.43 -6.16 -6.39
CA GLU A 131 24.41 -6.34 -7.46
C GLU A 131 23.76 -6.20 -8.85
N ARG A 132 22.51 -6.67 -8.99
CA ARG A 132 21.75 -6.58 -10.23
C ARG A 132 21.09 -5.21 -10.45
N PHE A 133 20.58 -4.60 -9.38
CA PHE A 133 19.90 -3.31 -9.39
C PHE A 133 20.55 -2.34 -8.40
N PRO A 134 21.70 -1.76 -8.76
CA PRO A 134 22.46 -0.90 -7.84
C PRO A 134 21.68 0.30 -7.33
N ARG A 135 21.94 0.67 -6.08
CA ARG A 135 21.34 1.84 -5.42
C ARG A 135 22.42 2.76 -4.86
N ALA A 136 22.27 4.05 -5.14
CA ALA A 136 23.06 5.10 -4.50
C ALA A 136 22.73 5.17 -3.01
N GLU A 137 23.72 5.56 -2.20
CA GLU A 137 23.61 5.58 -0.73
C GLU A 137 22.39 6.35 -0.22
N LYS A 138 22.06 7.48 -0.85
CA LYS A 138 20.88 8.31 -0.50
C LYS A 138 19.52 7.63 -0.70
N TYR A 139 19.47 6.53 -1.46
CA TYR A 139 18.27 5.74 -1.77
C TYR A 139 18.36 4.32 -1.23
N ARG A 140 19.32 4.08 -0.31
CA ARG A 140 19.47 2.81 0.39
C ARG A 140 18.78 2.92 1.76
N PRO A 141 17.77 2.09 2.03
CA PRO A 141 17.21 1.97 3.37
C PRO A 141 18.26 1.46 4.37
N GLU A 142 18.18 1.89 5.63
CA GLU A 142 19.15 1.53 6.68
C GLU A 142 19.25 0.03 6.95
N TRP A 143 18.17 -0.73 6.71
CA TRP A 143 18.14 -2.18 6.91
C TRP A 143 18.80 -2.97 5.76
N LEU A 144 19.02 -2.34 4.59
CA LEU A 144 19.49 -3.03 3.39
C LEU A 144 21.02 -3.21 3.47
N PRO A 145 21.55 -4.45 3.38
CA PRO A 145 22.97 -4.71 3.57
C PRO A 145 23.84 -3.97 2.55
N GLU A 146 25.05 -3.61 2.96
CA GLU A 146 26.04 -3.03 2.05
C GLU A 146 26.44 -4.07 1.00
N GLY A 147 26.00 -3.86 -0.24
CA GLY A 147 26.44 -4.68 -1.38
C GLY A 147 27.94 -4.54 -1.62
N VAL A 148 28.55 -5.56 -2.24
CA VAL A 148 29.96 -5.52 -2.67
C VAL A 148 30.10 -4.49 -3.79
N THR A 149 30.46 -3.26 -3.44
CA THR A 149 30.64 -2.18 -4.42
C THR A 149 31.94 -2.41 -5.20
N PRO A 150 31.94 -2.53 -6.55
CA PRO A 150 33.17 -2.33 -7.30
C PRO A 150 33.55 -0.86 -7.18
N ALA A 151 34.69 -0.60 -6.54
CA ALA A 151 35.22 0.74 -6.30
C ALA A 151 35.25 1.56 -7.60
N ALA A 152 34.54 2.69 -7.62
CA ALA A 152 34.65 3.71 -8.64
C ALA A 152 35.09 5.05 -8.01
N PRO A 153 35.82 5.90 -8.76
CA PRO A 153 36.76 6.86 -8.22
C PRO A 153 36.09 8.14 -7.71
N THR A 154 36.63 8.67 -6.63
CA THR A 154 36.33 9.97 -6.04
C THR A 154 36.67 11.12 -7.00
N ALA A 155 35.71 12.05 -7.20
CA ALA A 155 35.85 13.52 -7.21
C ALA A 155 34.65 14.19 -7.95
N PRO A 156 34.44 15.52 -7.83
CA PRO A 156 34.05 16.27 -6.64
C PRO A 156 32.74 17.07 -6.88
N THR A 157 32.26 17.67 -5.80
CA THR A 157 31.11 18.58 -5.66
C THR A 157 30.98 19.65 -6.76
N ALA A 158 29.79 19.72 -7.37
CA ALA A 158 29.28 20.93 -8.00
C ALA A 158 27.80 21.10 -7.63
N SER A 159 27.53 22.05 -6.73
CA SER A 159 26.19 22.61 -6.51
C SER A 159 25.64 23.14 -7.83
N GLY A 160 24.58 22.51 -8.30
CA GLY A 160 23.75 23.00 -9.39
C GLY A 160 22.36 22.44 -9.17
N SER A 161 21.52 23.18 -8.46
CA SER A 161 20.09 22.90 -8.32
C SER A 161 19.42 23.05 -9.70
N PRO A 162 18.69 22.04 -10.21
CA PRO A 162 17.68 22.26 -11.23
C PRO A 162 16.29 22.11 -10.63
N ALA A 163 15.40 22.97 -11.12
CA ALA A 163 14.04 23.20 -10.69
C ALA A 163 13.18 21.92 -10.56
N ALA A 164 12.35 21.93 -9.52
CA ALA A 164 11.28 20.99 -9.26
C ALA A 164 10.34 20.83 -10.48
N PRO A 165 9.92 19.60 -10.84
CA PRO A 165 8.78 19.42 -11.73
C PRO A 165 7.49 19.77 -10.98
N ALA A 166 6.56 20.38 -11.71
CA ALA A 166 5.31 20.93 -11.21
C ALA A 166 4.47 19.88 -10.46
N ALA A 167 4.08 20.24 -9.24
CA ALA A 167 3.13 19.49 -8.43
C ALA A 167 1.76 19.49 -9.13
N THR A 168 1.30 18.32 -9.57
CA THR A 168 -0.14 18.05 -9.69
C THR A 168 -0.73 18.25 -8.30
N THR A 169 -1.56 19.28 -8.15
CA THR A 169 -2.17 19.64 -6.88
C THR A 169 -3.31 18.66 -6.62
N THR A 170 -3.04 17.58 -5.89
CA THR A 170 -4.09 16.69 -5.38
C THR A 170 -5.01 17.53 -4.47
N PRO A 171 -6.34 17.52 -4.67
CA PRO A 171 -7.25 18.24 -3.78
C PRO A 171 -7.13 17.69 -2.36
N ALA A 172 -7.01 18.57 -1.37
CA ALA A 172 -6.88 18.17 0.03
C ALA A 172 -8.14 17.42 0.51
N ALA A 173 -7.97 16.43 1.38
CA ALA A 173 -9.09 15.70 1.96
C ALA A 173 -9.99 16.64 2.75
N ILE A 174 -11.30 16.43 2.64
CA ILE A 174 -12.31 17.26 3.30
C ILE A 174 -12.60 16.64 4.67
N LEU A 175 -12.32 17.41 5.72
CA LEU A 175 -12.59 17.03 7.09
C LEU A 175 -14.03 17.39 7.49
N PRO A 176 -14.78 16.47 8.13
CA PRO A 176 -16.00 16.82 8.84
C PRO A 176 -15.75 17.93 9.87
N ALA A 177 -16.73 18.82 10.07
CA ALA A 177 -16.61 19.90 11.06
C ALA A 177 -16.38 19.36 12.49
N SER A 178 -16.92 18.19 12.82
CA SER A 178 -16.69 17.49 14.09
C SER A 178 -15.24 17.01 14.27
N LEU A 179 -14.47 16.90 13.19
CA LEU A 179 -13.09 16.42 13.17
C LEU A 179 -12.07 17.54 12.88
N ALA A 180 -12.51 18.79 12.73
CA ALA A 180 -11.66 19.91 12.38
C ALA A 180 -10.48 20.10 13.36
N GLY A 181 -10.64 19.71 14.63
CA GLY A 181 -9.59 19.74 15.64
C GLY A 181 -8.40 18.81 15.37
N LEU A 182 -8.50 17.90 14.39
CA LEU A 182 -7.42 16.98 13.99
C LEU A 182 -6.52 17.54 12.87
N ALA A 183 -6.96 18.58 12.16
CA ALA A 183 -6.33 19.02 10.91
C ALA A 183 -4.84 19.34 11.03
N ASP A 184 -4.42 19.90 12.16
CA ASP A 184 -3.03 20.31 12.43
C ASP A 184 -2.34 19.44 13.49
N ARG A 185 -2.98 18.36 13.93
CA ARG A 185 -2.45 17.46 14.97
C ARG A 185 -1.48 16.45 14.38
N TRP A 186 -0.60 15.92 15.22
CA TRP A 186 0.44 15.00 14.75
C TRP A 186 -0.15 13.77 14.03
N GLY A 187 0.43 13.39 12.89
CA GLY A 187 0.04 12.22 12.08
C GLY A 187 -1.21 12.39 11.22
N TRP A 188 -2.21 13.14 11.68
CA TRP A 188 -3.49 13.35 10.96
C TRP A 188 -3.38 14.03 9.59
N PRO A 189 -2.49 15.03 9.36
CA PRO A 189 -2.21 15.52 8.00
C PRO A 189 -1.76 14.43 7.04
N GLY A 190 -0.99 13.45 7.51
CA GLY A 190 -0.53 12.29 6.71
C GLY A 190 -1.69 11.36 6.35
N VAL A 191 -2.58 11.08 7.32
CA VAL A 191 -3.84 10.34 7.10
C VAL A 191 -4.69 11.04 6.04
N LEU A 192 -4.87 12.37 6.16
CA LEU A 192 -5.67 13.16 5.22
C LEU A 192 -5.05 13.20 3.82
N ALA A 193 -3.74 13.34 3.72
CA ALA A 193 -3.03 13.28 2.45
C ALA A 193 -3.18 11.89 1.79
N SER A 194 -3.07 10.81 2.57
CA SER A 194 -3.31 9.45 2.09
C SER A 194 -4.76 9.28 1.61
N ILE A 195 -5.76 9.69 2.39
CA ILE A 195 -7.18 9.63 1.98
C ILE A 195 -7.41 10.37 0.66
N ALA A 196 -6.91 11.60 0.52
CA ALA A 196 -7.03 12.39 -0.70
C ALA A 196 -6.37 11.69 -1.90
N GLN A 197 -5.17 11.17 -1.70
CA GLN A 197 -4.42 10.45 -2.73
C GLN A 197 -5.13 9.18 -3.16
N GLN A 198 -5.62 8.37 -2.21
CA GLN A 198 -6.28 7.10 -2.49
C GLN A 198 -7.67 7.31 -3.12
N THR A 199 -8.36 8.39 -2.74
CA THR A 199 -9.62 8.79 -3.38
C THR A 199 -9.39 9.25 -4.82
N ALA A 200 -8.36 10.07 -5.06
CA ALA A 200 -8.02 10.50 -6.42
C ALA A 200 -7.54 9.35 -7.32
N ALA A 201 -6.92 8.32 -6.74
CA ALA A 201 -6.45 7.13 -7.45
C ALA A 201 -7.53 6.06 -7.67
N SER A 202 -8.68 6.17 -7.00
CA SER A 202 -9.81 5.24 -7.15
C SER A 202 -10.84 5.88 -8.08
N PRO A 203 -11.00 5.41 -9.33
CA PRO A 203 -12.01 5.96 -10.23
C PRO A 203 -13.39 5.62 -9.67
N VAL A 204 -14.03 6.57 -8.99
CA VAL A 204 -15.47 6.50 -8.78
C VAL A 204 -16.11 6.89 -10.09
N ALA A 205 -16.88 5.98 -10.69
CA ALA A 205 -17.66 6.28 -11.89
C ALA A 205 -18.60 7.47 -11.60
N SER A 206 -18.16 8.67 -11.94
CA SER A 206 -18.99 9.86 -11.98
C SER A 206 -19.40 10.05 -13.43
N SER A 207 -20.51 9.44 -13.84
CA SER A 207 -21.21 9.88 -15.04
C SER A 207 -22.70 9.51 -14.96
N PRO A 208 -23.60 10.47 -14.72
CA PRO A 208 -25.03 10.28 -14.89
C PRO A 208 -25.48 10.36 -16.37
N GLU A 209 -24.58 10.17 -17.35
CA GLU A 209 -24.89 10.31 -18.77
C GLU A 209 -24.27 9.19 -19.63
N ALA A 210 -24.35 7.94 -19.16
CA ALA A 210 -24.19 6.80 -20.05
C ALA A 210 -25.51 6.58 -20.81
N THR A 211 -25.48 6.89 -22.10
CA THR A 211 -26.54 6.50 -23.05
C THR A 211 -26.66 4.97 -23.02
N PRO A 212 -27.86 4.37 -23.02
CA PRO A 212 -28.00 2.93 -22.87
C PRO A 212 -27.59 2.25 -24.18
N ALA A 213 -26.33 1.82 -24.25
CA ALA A 213 -25.86 0.86 -25.22
C ALA A 213 -24.73 0.03 -24.61
N ASP A 214 -24.99 -1.27 -24.59
CA ASP A 214 -24.20 -2.40 -24.08
C ASP A 214 -24.21 -2.66 -22.56
N GLU A 215 -24.83 -3.81 -22.26
CA GLU A 215 -24.76 -4.59 -21.03
C GLU A 215 -23.28 -4.92 -20.70
N SER A 216 -22.62 -4.02 -19.97
CA SER A 216 -21.48 -4.40 -19.13
C SER A 216 -22.06 -4.84 -17.78
N ASP A 217 -22.23 -6.15 -17.62
CA ASP A 217 -22.73 -6.82 -16.40
C ASP A 217 -21.69 -6.79 -15.25
N ALA A 218 -20.84 -5.75 -15.22
CA ALA A 218 -19.86 -5.53 -14.17
C ALA A 218 -20.52 -4.72 -13.04
N PRO A 219 -20.52 -5.21 -11.79
CA PRO A 219 -21.11 -4.47 -10.69
C PRO A 219 -20.32 -3.18 -10.47
N GLU A 220 -20.96 -2.03 -10.69
CA GLU A 220 -20.40 -0.73 -10.34
C GLU A 220 -19.95 -0.76 -8.86
N LEU A 221 -18.70 -0.35 -8.60
CA LEU A 221 -18.19 -0.26 -7.24
C LEU A 221 -19.06 0.72 -6.45
N THR A 222 -19.82 0.19 -5.49
CA THR A 222 -20.62 1.02 -4.61
C THR A 222 -19.73 1.98 -3.82
N LEU A 223 -20.30 3.10 -3.38
CA LEU A 223 -19.62 4.06 -2.50
C LEU A 223 -19.00 3.38 -1.26
N GLY A 224 -19.65 2.33 -0.74
CA GLY A 224 -19.15 1.53 0.37
C GLY A 224 -17.86 0.77 0.05
N HIS A 225 -17.71 0.26 -1.18
CA HIS A 225 -16.50 -0.43 -1.62
C HIS A 225 -15.32 0.52 -1.76
N VAL A 226 -15.56 1.71 -2.34
CA VAL A 226 -14.54 2.75 -2.44
C VAL A 226 -14.09 3.21 -1.06
N ALA A 227 -15.04 3.39 -0.12
CA ALA A 227 -14.72 3.78 1.25
C ALA A 227 -13.85 2.74 1.97
N LEU A 228 -14.19 1.46 1.84
CA LEU A 228 -13.42 0.36 2.44
C LEU A 228 -12.00 0.30 1.84
N ARG A 229 -11.87 0.42 0.51
CA ARG A 229 -10.58 0.42 -0.18
C ARG A 229 -9.68 1.58 0.24
N VAL A 230 -10.24 2.79 0.35
CA VAL A 230 -9.48 3.96 0.82
C VAL A 230 -9.04 3.75 2.26
N ARG A 231 -9.91 3.22 3.13
CA ARG A 231 -9.58 2.90 4.53
C ARG A 231 -8.42 1.89 4.61
N ASP A 232 -8.51 0.77 3.90
CA ASP A 232 -7.48 -0.28 3.96
C ASP A 232 -6.14 0.22 3.42
N ALA A 233 -6.16 1.03 2.36
CA ALA A 233 -4.96 1.67 1.85
C ALA A 233 -4.35 2.66 2.85
N VAL A 234 -5.16 3.45 3.57
CA VAL A 234 -4.69 4.37 4.61
C VAL A 234 -4.10 3.63 5.80
N VAL A 235 -4.71 2.51 6.20
CA VAL A 235 -4.16 1.63 7.25
C VAL A 235 -2.81 1.09 6.81
N LEU A 236 -2.68 0.62 5.57
CA LEU A 236 -1.42 0.11 5.02
C LEU A 236 -0.35 1.19 4.82
N ASP A 237 -0.74 2.43 4.52
CA ASP A 237 0.17 3.55 4.25
C ASP A 237 0.64 4.25 5.54
N VAL A 238 -0.21 4.29 6.58
CA VAL A 238 0.01 5.15 7.76
C VAL A 238 0.12 4.35 9.05
N ILE A 239 -0.55 3.22 9.17
CA ILE A 239 -0.59 2.46 10.43
C ILE A 239 0.35 1.26 10.36
N ALA A 240 0.21 0.39 9.36
CA ALA A 240 1.03 -0.81 9.19
C ALA A 240 2.54 -0.59 8.99
N PRO A 241 3.04 0.53 8.43
CA PRO A 241 4.48 0.77 8.32
C PRO A 241 5.14 1.20 9.62
N HIS A 242 4.33 1.50 10.64
CA HIS A 242 4.81 2.06 11.87
C HIS A 242 4.39 1.14 13.03
N ARG A 243 5.30 0.93 13.98
CA ARG A 243 5.05 0.18 15.22
C ARG A 243 3.75 0.63 15.88
N VAL A 244 3.22 -0.18 16.81
CA VAL A 244 1.97 0.14 17.52
C VAL A 244 1.99 1.56 18.13
N ALA A 245 3.16 2.11 18.46
CA ALA A 245 3.38 3.52 18.80
C ALA A 245 2.63 4.55 17.93
N THR A 246 2.59 4.36 16.60
CA THR A 246 1.93 5.34 15.71
C THR A 246 0.42 5.27 15.83
N LEU A 247 -0.12 4.05 15.92
CA LEU A 247 -1.54 3.85 16.21
C LEU A 247 -1.92 4.48 17.57
N LEU A 248 -1.14 4.20 18.62
CA LEU A 248 -1.37 4.75 19.96
C LEU A 248 -1.28 6.28 19.96
N ARG A 249 -0.35 6.85 19.21
CA ARG A 249 -0.18 8.31 19.14
C ARG A 249 -1.29 8.99 18.33
N LEU A 250 -1.74 8.40 17.22
CA LEU A 250 -2.92 8.88 16.48
C LEU A 250 -4.17 8.87 17.37
N HIS A 251 -4.36 7.80 18.15
CA HIS A 251 -5.43 7.71 19.13
C HIS A 251 -5.32 8.78 20.21
N ALA A 252 -4.16 8.96 20.83
CA ALA A 252 -3.93 9.97 21.86
C ALA A 252 -4.23 11.40 21.36
N GLU A 253 -3.81 11.73 20.14
CA GLU A 253 -4.12 13.03 19.51
C GLU A 253 -5.64 13.22 19.29
N ALA A 254 -6.35 12.16 18.93
CA ALA A 254 -7.80 12.21 18.75
C ALA A 254 -8.58 12.28 20.08
N VAL A 255 -8.07 11.64 21.14
CA VAL A 255 -8.61 11.78 22.49
C VAL A 255 -8.41 13.21 23.01
N ASP A 256 -7.21 13.76 22.88
CA ASP A 256 -6.92 15.14 23.31
C ASP A 256 -7.69 16.19 22.49
N ALA A 257 -8.03 15.87 21.23
CA ALA A 257 -8.95 16.68 20.42
C ALA A 257 -10.43 16.58 20.86
N GLY A 258 -10.77 15.67 21.78
CA GLY A 258 -12.14 15.38 22.18
C GLY A 258 -12.96 14.66 21.11
N VAL A 259 -12.29 14.06 20.12
CA VAL A 259 -12.92 13.33 19.00
C VAL A 259 -13.20 11.88 19.38
N LEU A 260 -12.30 11.24 20.12
CA LEU A 260 -12.43 9.87 20.59
C LEU A 260 -12.49 9.78 22.11
N PRO A 261 -13.21 8.79 22.66
CA PRO A 261 -13.06 8.44 24.07
C PRO A 261 -11.67 7.83 24.31
N ALA A 262 -11.12 8.08 25.50
CA ALA A 262 -9.93 7.36 25.96
C ALA A 262 -10.24 5.85 26.06
N VAL A 263 -9.30 5.01 25.64
CA VAL A 263 -9.36 3.57 25.84
C VAL A 263 -8.57 3.27 27.11
N ASP A 264 -9.15 2.48 28.01
CA ASP A 264 -8.50 2.14 29.28
C ASP A 264 -7.22 1.30 29.02
N ALA A 265 -6.22 1.48 29.88
CA ALA A 265 -4.96 0.72 29.86
C ALA A 265 -4.11 0.87 28.58
N VAL A 266 -4.34 1.90 27.76
CA VAL A 266 -3.48 2.22 26.59
C VAL A 266 -2.01 2.35 26.96
N GLU A 267 -1.72 2.95 28.12
CA GLU A 267 -0.36 3.10 28.65
C GLU A 267 0.36 1.80 29.01
N SER A 268 -0.36 0.66 29.04
CA SER A 268 0.23 -0.66 29.29
C SER A 268 0.73 -1.36 28.02
N VAL A 269 0.38 -0.84 26.84
CA VAL A 269 0.83 -1.37 25.56
C VAL A 269 2.27 -0.92 25.31
N ASP A 270 3.17 -1.87 25.04
CA ASP A 270 4.56 -1.55 24.68
C ASP A 270 4.61 -0.92 23.28
N PRO A 271 5.01 0.36 23.15
CA PRO A 271 5.02 1.06 21.87
C PRO A 271 6.07 0.52 20.88
N GLU A 272 7.06 -0.25 21.37
CA GLU A 272 8.15 -0.76 20.54
C GLU A 272 7.76 -2.02 19.75
N LEU A 273 6.62 -2.64 20.07
CA LEU A 273 6.12 -3.85 19.40
C LEU A 273 5.59 -3.57 17.98
N GLY A 274 5.69 -4.58 17.13
CA GLY A 274 4.90 -4.67 15.90
C GLY A 274 3.41 -4.69 16.21
N LEU A 275 2.58 -4.41 15.21
CA LEU A 275 1.12 -4.31 15.42
C LEU A 275 0.53 -5.68 15.82
N GLU A 276 0.95 -6.76 15.16
CA GLU A 276 0.49 -8.12 15.47
C GLU A 276 1.00 -8.59 16.84
N GLU A 277 2.27 -8.33 17.16
CA GLU A 277 2.84 -8.65 18.47
C GLU A 277 2.08 -7.91 19.59
N ALA A 278 1.74 -6.64 19.37
CA ALA A 278 0.97 -5.85 20.32
C ALA A 278 -0.48 -6.37 20.46
N ARG A 279 -1.11 -6.84 19.39
CA ARG A 279 -2.44 -7.51 19.46
C ARG A 279 -2.38 -8.76 20.32
N VAL A 280 -1.33 -9.57 20.19
CA VAL A 280 -1.17 -10.77 21.03
C VAL A 280 -0.88 -10.41 22.49
N ALA A 281 -0.01 -9.42 22.72
CA ALA A 281 0.38 -8.98 24.05
C ALA A 281 -0.75 -8.23 24.78
N SER A 282 -1.65 -7.57 24.05
CA SER A 282 -2.73 -6.72 24.57
C SER A 282 -4.02 -6.90 23.76
N PRO A 283 -4.66 -8.08 23.82
CA PRO A 283 -5.75 -8.48 22.93
C PRO A 283 -7.06 -7.71 23.13
N GLU A 284 -7.21 -7.01 24.27
CA GLU A 284 -8.38 -6.15 24.52
C GLU A 284 -8.11 -4.69 24.15
N VAL A 285 -6.88 -4.21 24.36
CA VAL A 285 -6.54 -2.79 24.24
C VAL A 285 -6.22 -2.42 22.79
N VAL A 286 -5.35 -3.18 22.11
CA VAL A 286 -4.90 -2.85 20.75
C VAL A 286 -6.06 -2.88 19.76
N PRO A 287 -6.89 -3.93 19.69
CA PRO A 287 -8.05 -3.94 18.80
C PRO A 287 -9.07 -2.83 19.10
N ALA A 288 -9.23 -2.43 20.36
CA ALA A 288 -10.12 -1.32 20.73
C ALA A 288 -9.59 0.02 20.22
N VAL A 289 -8.28 0.25 20.31
CA VAL A 289 -7.62 1.44 19.75
C VAL A 289 -7.71 1.44 18.21
N GLU A 290 -7.46 0.30 17.57
CA GLU A 290 -7.60 0.14 16.11
C GLU A 290 -9.02 0.47 15.64
N ALA A 291 -10.03 -0.10 16.30
CA ALA A 291 -11.42 0.15 15.97
C ALA A 291 -11.78 1.64 16.14
N ALA A 292 -11.28 2.29 17.19
CA ALA A 292 -11.52 3.70 17.45
C ALA A 292 -10.89 4.60 16.37
N VAL A 293 -9.61 4.39 16.04
CA VAL A 293 -8.91 5.14 14.99
C VAL A 293 -9.52 4.89 13.62
N ALA A 294 -9.85 3.63 13.30
CA ALA A 294 -10.53 3.25 12.06
C ALA A 294 -11.88 3.97 11.91
N GLY A 295 -12.68 4.07 12.98
CA GLY A 295 -13.95 4.78 12.93
C GLY A 295 -13.82 6.27 12.60
N VAL A 296 -12.71 6.93 13.01
CA VAL A 296 -12.42 8.32 12.62
C VAL A 296 -12.04 8.38 11.15
N ILE A 297 -11.18 7.48 10.68
CA ILE A 297 -10.79 7.40 9.27
C ILE A 297 -12.03 7.19 8.39
N ASP A 298 -12.91 6.26 8.76
CA ASP A 298 -14.17 5.99 8.05
C ASP A 298 -15.06 7.23 7.94
N ALA A 299 -15.17 8.02 9.02
CA ALA A 299 -15.93 9.26 9.01
C ALA A 299 -15.33 10.31 8.05
N ILE A 300 -14.00 10.42 8.00
CA ILE A 300 -13.30 11.33 7.07
C ILE A 300 -13.48 10.87 5.63
N VAL A 301 -13.27 9.58 5.35
CA VAL A 301 -13.41 8.98 4.02
C VAL A 301 -14.83 9.17 3.50
N ALA A 302 -15.85 8.90 4.32
CA ALA A 302 -17.25 9.06 3.93
C ALA A 302 -17.61 10.51 3.60
N GLU A 303 -17.09 11.49 4.34
CA GLU A 303 -17.31 12.91 4.07
C GLU A 303 -16.59 13.36 2.80
N HIS A 304 -15.33 12.96 2.66
CA HIS A 304 -14.52 13.32 1.50
C HIS A 304 -15.11 12.75 0.21
N LEU A 305 -15.51 11.47 0.21
CA LEU A 305 -16.17 10.86 -0.95
C LEU A 305 -17.51 11.53 -1.27
N ARG A 306 -18.32 11.90 -0.27
CA ARG A 306 -19.57 12.66 -0.52
C ARG A 306 -19.29 13.97 -1.24
N ALA A 307 -18.27 14.71 -0.82
CA ALA A 307 -17.96 16.00 -1.41
C ALA A 307 -17.30 15.93 -2.79
N VAL A 308 -16.58 14.84 -3.11
CA VAL A 308 -15.97 14.63 -4.44
C VAL A 308 -17.00 14.18 -5.48
N LEU A 309 -18.13 13.59 -5.05
CA LEU A 309 -19.15 13.01 -5.93
C LEU A 309 -20.40 13.89 -6.13
N THR A 310 -20.50 15.02 -5.43
CA THR A 310 -21.55 16.05 -5.60
C THR A 310 -21.09 17.21 -6.44
#